data_AF-A0A3S9H8W1-F1
#
_entry.id   AF-A0A3S9H8W1-F1
#
_cell.length_a   1.000
_cell.length_b   1.000
_cell.length_c   1.000
_cell.angle_alpha   90.00
_cell.angle_beta   90.00
_cell.angle_gamma   90.00
#
_symmetry.space_group_name_H-M   'P 1'
#
loop_
_entity.id
_entity.type
_entity.pdbx_description
1 polymer ?
#
loop_
_entity_poly.entity_id
_entity_poly.type
_entity_poly.pdbx_seq_one_letter_code
_entity_poly.pdbx_strand_id
1 'polypeptide(L)'
;MNYHVSKQGNDHSSGTEEQPFLTISRAAEVAMPGDTVIVHSDIYREWVNSANGGTFDQPITYKTAGDGEVVITGADRITDWAYEGDNVWRTEVPNTLFKFRNPYDVLLSGDWLFDGALNAHLGEVYLDHHSLYECGSLAEVQHPEVWSDAKYPEDSLLKWYCEVDSSTTTIWANFGGKDPRTETVEINVRPHCFWPEKPGLDYITVSGFTLRQASPQWAPPTSYQEELIAHTGAKAGLLKITIFLNRKMLV
;
A
#
# COMPACT_ATOMS: atom_id res chain seq x y z
N MET A 1 -1.05 -8.83 27.35
CA MET A 1 -1.77 -9.92 26.65
C MET A 1 -1.05 -10.21 25.35
N ASN A 2 -1.14 -11.44 24.83
CA ASN A 2 -0.66 -11.76 23.48
C ASN A 2 -1.86 -12.02 22.58
N TYR A 3 -1.99 -11.22 21.52
CA TYR A 3 -2.97 -11.43 20.47
C TYR A 3 -2.31 -12.11 19.28
N HIS A 4 -2.97 -13.10 18.69
CA HIS A 4 -2.54 -13.76 17.47
C HIS A 4 -3.43 -13.35 16.30
N VAL A 5 -2.81 -13.14 15.14
CA VAL A 5 -3.48 -12.77 13.89
C VAL A 5 -3.07 -13.75 12.81
N SER A 6 -4.04 -14.36 12.12
CA SER A 6 -3.82 -15.35 11.08
C SER A 6 -4.95 -15.32 10.05
N LYS A 7 -4.68 -15.63 8.78
CA LYS A 7 -5.73 -15.74 7.73
C LYS A 7 -6.71 -16.88 7.95
N GLN A 8 -6.44 -17.79 8.86
CA GLN A 8 -7.39 -18.82 9.30
C GLN A 8 -8.22 -18.39 10.53
N GLY A 9 -8.00 -17.17 11.04
CA GLY A 9 -8.69 -16.59 12.18
C GLY A 9 -10.05 -15.96 11.87
N ASN A 10 -10.60 -15.27 12.86
CA ASN A 10 -11.87 -14.54 12.76
C ASN A 10 -11.83 -13.31 13.68
N ASP A 11 -12.26 -12.14 13.18
CA ASP A 11 -12.23 -10.89 13.95
C ASP A 11 -13.26 -10.83 15.10
N HIS A 12 -14.19 -11.79 15.14
CA HIS A 12 -15.09 -12.02 16.26
C HIS A 12 -14.53 -12.97 17.34
N SER A 13 -13.36 -13.59 17.10
CA SER A 13 -12.68 -14.44 18.08
C SER A 13 -12.10 -13.64 19.25
N SER A 14 -11.50 -14.33 20.22
CA SER A 14 -10.82 -13.70 21.36
C SER A 14 -9.40 -13.21 21.05
N GLY A 15 -8.83 -13.61 19.90
CA GLY A 15 -7.47 -13.27 19.50
C GLY A 15 -6.39 -14.09 20.21
N THR A 16 -6.71 -15.25 20.81
CA THR A 16 -5.69 -16.16 21.36
C THR A 16 -5.00 -16.96 20.25
N GLU A 17 -3.96 -17.71 20.57
CA GLU A 17 -3.28 -18.58 19.60
C GLU A 17 -4.23 -19.62 18.97
N GLU A 18 -5.15 -20.19 19.76
CA GLU A 18 -6.14 -21.16 19.28
C GLU A 18 -7.34 -20.51 18.58
N GLN A 19 -7.59 -19.23 18.84
CA GLN A 19 -8.69 -18.45 18.26
C GLN A 19 -8.19 -17.08 17.79
N PRO A 20 -7.32 -17.04 16.77
CA PRO A 20 -6.68 -15.81 16.34
C PRO A 20 -7.69 -14.87 15.67
N PHE A 21 -7.37 -13.58 15.67
CA PHE A 21 -8.03 -12.61 14.81
C PHE A 21 -7.69 -12.86 13.35
N LEU A 22 -8.54 -12.39 12.44
CA LEU A 22 -8.33 -12.48 10.99
C LEU A 22 -7.45 -11.34 10.48
N THR A 23 -7.62 -10.12 11.02
CA THR A 23 -6.94 -8.90 10.57
C THR A 23 -6.01 -8.32 11.63
N ILE A 24 -4.97 -7.62 11.17
CA ILE A 24 -4.06 -6.90 12.07
C ILE A 24 -4.79 -5.69 12.66
N SER A 25 -5.67 -5.06 11.88
CA SER A 25 -6.51 -3.93 12.29
C SER A 25 -7.39 -4.29 13.47
N ARG A 26 -8.00 -5.49 13.48
CA ARG A 26 -8.78 -5.94 14.64
C ARG A 26 -7.95 -6.02 15.92
N ALA A 27 -6.74 -6.56 15.83
CA ALA A 27 -5.83 -6.58 16.98
C ALA A 27 -5.41 -5.16 17.39
N ALA A 28 -5.16 -4.27 16.43
CA ALA A 28 -4.76 -2.88 16.67
C ALA A 28 -5.87 -2.02 17.30
N GLU A 29 -7.14 -2.39 17.11
CA GLU A 29 -8.29 -1.76 17.79
C GLU A 29 -8.34 -2.07 19.30
N VAL A 30 -7.93 -3.28 19.70
CA VAL A 30 -8.11 -3.78 21.07
C VAL A 30 -6.83 -3.79 21.90
N ALA A 31 -5.66 -3.69 21.27
CA ALA A 31 -4.38 -3.70 21.96
C ALA A 31 -4.22 -2.49 22.90
N MET A 32 -3.74 -2.77 24.11
CA MET A 32 -3.50 -1.81 25.19
C MET A 32 -2.00 -1.80 25.57
N PRO A 33 -1.51 -0.77 26.29
CA PRO A 33 -0.12 -0.73 26.75
C PRO A 33 0.36 -2.06 27.36
N GLY A 34 1.50 -2.57 26.88
CA GLY A 34 2.10 -3.83 27.33
C GLY A 34 1.62 -5.07 26.55
N ASP A 35 0.66 -4.92 25.64
CA ASP A 35 0.22 -6.01 24.77
C ASP A 35 1.17 -6.27 23.60
N THR A 36 1.17 -7.52 23.14
CA THR A 36 1.88 -7.94 21.94
C THR A 36 0.91 -8.53 20.93
N VAL A 37 0.93 -8.02 19.70
CA VAL A 37 0.25 -8.57 18.53
C VAL A 37 1.26 -9.38 17.72
N ILE A 38 1.01 -10.68 17.62
CA ILE A 38 1.81 -11.68 16.91
C ILE A 38 1.09 -12.03 15.62
N VAL A 39 1.71 -11.73 14.48
CA VAL A 39 1.10 -11.91 13.16
C VAL A 39 1.77 -13.07 12.43
N HIS A 40 0.96 -14.04 12.01
CA HIS A 40 1.41 -15.22 11.28
C HIS A 40 1.62 -14.92 9.79
N SER A 41 2.45 -15.72 9.12
CA SER A 41 2.83 -15.54 7.71
C SER A 41 1.62 -15.47 6.77
N ASP A 42 1.41 -14.33 6.12
CA ASP A 42 0.48 -14.15 5.00
C ASP A 42 0.59 -12.72 4.41
N ILE A 43 -0.24 -12.41 3.42
CA ILE A 43 -0.44 -11.06 2.86
C ILE A 43 -1.69 -10.41 3.48
N TYR A 44 -1.46 -9.32 4.20
CA TYR A 44 -2.45 -8.49 4.85
C TYR A 44 -2.69 -7.22 4.03
N ARG A 45 -3.81 -7.19 3.31
CA ARG A 45 -4.24 -6.09 2.43
C ARG A 45 -5.05 -5.07 3.21
N GLU A 46 -4.40 -4.35 4.11
CA GLU A 46 -5.06 -3.46 5.06
C GLU A 46 -4.20 -2.24 5.40
N TRP A 47 -4.86 -1.24 5.97
CA TRP A 47 -4.21 -0.11 6.62
C TRP A 47 -4.40 -0.27 8.13
N VAL A 48 -3.31 -0.62 8.83
CA VAL A 48 -3.30 -0.79 10.28
C VAL A 48 -3.27 0.59 10.95
N ASN A 49 -4.35 0.90 11.66
CA ASN A 49 -4.53 2.14 12.43
C ASN A 49 -4.68 1.78 13.92
N SER A 50 -3.58 1.93 14.68
CA SER A 50 -3.58 1.62 16.11
C SER A 50 -4.57 2.52 16.86
N ALA A 51 -5.47 1.94 17.66
CA ALA A 51 -6.43 2.72 18.44
C ALA A 51 -5.79 3.36 19.68
N ASN A 52 -4.74 2.71 20.21
CA ASN A 52 -4.02 3.12 21.42
C ASN A 52 -2.51 3.20 21.16
N GLY A 53 -1.82 3.97 22.01
CA GLY A 53 -0.36 3.96 22.14
C GLY A 53 0.05 3.20 23.40
N GLY A 54 1.33 2.84 23.50
CA GLY A 54 1.92 2.28 24.70
C GLY A 54 2.40 3.36 25.69
N THR A 55 3.12 2.92 26.70
CA THR A 55 3.93 3.79 27.58
C THR A 55 5.39 3.34 27.56
N PHE A 56 6.29 4.16 28.12
CA PHE A 56 7.73 3.84 28.18
C PHE A 56 8.02 2.44 28.73
N ASP A 57 7.35 2.08 29.84
CA ASP A 57 7.52 0.78 30.49
C ASP A 57 6.66 -0.33 29.87
N GLN A 58 5.62 0.03 29.11
CA GLN A 58 4.63 -0.88 28.56
C GLN A 58 4.31 -0.52 27.10
N PRO A 59 5.26 -0.74 26.16
CA PRO A 59 5.01 -0.49 24.75
C PRO A 59 3.96 -1.47 24.20
N ILE A 60 3.25 -1.06 23.15
CA ILE A 60 2.44 -1.99 22.34
C ILE A 60 3.35 -2.55 21.25
N THR A 61 3.46 -3.88 21.16
CA THR A 61 4.38 -4.53 20.21
C THR A 61 3.64 -5.25 19.12
N TYR A 62 3.88 -4.88 17.86
CA TYR A 62 3.48 -5.63 16.67
C TYR A 62 4.72 -6.35 16.13
N LYS A 63 4.64 -7.67 16.02
CA LYS A 63 5.71 -8.50 15.49
C LYS A 63 5.20 -9.68 14.68
N THR A 64 6.04 -10.22 13.82
CA THR A 64 5.75 -11.48 13.14
C THR A 64 5.91 -12.67 14.08
N ALA A 65 5.22 -13.78 13.77
CA ALA A 65 5.36 -15.05 14.47
C ALA A 65 6.70 -15.75 14.17
N GLY A 66 7.37 -15.37 13.09
CA GLY A 66 8.62 -15.98 12.62
C GLY A 66 8.43 -17.29 11.86
N ASP A 67 7.21 -17.58 11.40
CA ASP A 67 6.82 -18.76 10.64
C ASP A 67 6.82 -18.55 9.10
N GLY A 68 7.17 -17.35 8.65
CA GLY A 68 7.28 -16.99 7.25
C GLY A 68 7.28 -15.47 7.05
N GLU A 69 7.17 -15.04 5.79
CA GLU A 69 7.03 -13.61 5.48
C GLU A 69 5.62 -13.12 5.84
N VAL A 70 5.56 -11.95 6.49
CA VAL A 70 4.31 -11.22 6.72
C VAL A 70 4.36 -9.93 5.94
N VAL A 71 3.48 -9.80 4.95
CA VAL A 71 3.39 -8.61 4.09
C VAL A 71 2.18 -7.79 4.51
N ILE A 72 2.35 -6.51 4.80
CA ILE A 72 1.24 -5.55 4.87
C ILE A 72 1.30 -4.67 3.61
N THR A 73 0.22 -4.65 2.82
CA THR A 73 0.20 -3.95 1.54
C THR A 73 -0.98 -3.01 1.37
N GLY A 74 -0.70 -1.83 0.83
CA GLY A 74 -1.71 -0.86 0.43
C GLY A 74 -2.40 -1.20 -0.89
N ALA A 75 -2.00 -2.28 -1.59
CA ALA A 75 -2.53 -2.67 -2.88
C ALA A 75 -3.47 -3.88 -2.84
N ASP A 76 -4.39 -3.96 -3.80
CA ASP A 76 -5.25 -5.13 -4.04
C ASP A 76 -4.90 -5.83 -5.34
N ARG A 77 -5.05 -7.16 -5.35
CA ARG A 77 -4.83 -7.97 -6.55
C ARG A 77 -6.03 -7.85 -7.48
N ILE A 78 -5.76 -7.57 -8.76
CA ILE A 78 -6.78 -7.49 -9.80
C ILE A 78 -6.59 -8.64 -10.78
N THR A 79 -7.68 -9.37 -11.05
CA THR A 79 -7.66 -10.54 -11.96
C THR A 79 -8.64 -10.40 -13.13
N ASP A 80 -9.57 -9.44 -13.07
CA ASP A 80 -10.62 -9.23 -14.07
C ASP A 80 -10.14 -8.30 -15.19
N TRP A 81 -9.06 -8.70 -15.85
CA TRP A 81 -8.48 -7.97 -16.98
C TRP A 81 -9.05 -8.49 -18.30
N ALA A 82 -9.62 -7.59 -19.10
CA ALA A 82 -10.06 -7.84 -20.45
C ALA A 82 -8.96 -7.47 -21.45
N TYR A 83 -8.67 -8.36 -22.40
CA TYR A 83 -7.72 -8.08 -23.48
C TYR A 83 -8.39 -7.21 -24.56
N GLU A 84 -7.77 -6.09 -24.93
CA GLU A 84 -8.31 -5.15 -25.93
C GLU A 84 -7.56 -5.17 -27.26
N GLY A 85 -6.52 -5.99 -27.40
CA GLY A 85 -5.64 -6.02 -28.57
C GLY A 85 -4.33 -5.27 -28.33
N ASP A 86 -3.35 -5.47 -29.22
CA ASP A 86 -2.05 -4.75 -29.21
C ASP A 86 -1.33 -4.72 -27.85
N ASN A 87 -1.36 -5.85 -27.12
CA ASN A 87 -0.80 -6.00 -25.75
C ASN A 87 -1.45 -5.11 -24.67
N VAL A 88 -2.59 -4.50 -24.96
CA VAL A 88 -3.34 -3.67 -24.01
C VAL A 88 -4.41 -4.50 -23.30
N TRP A 89 -4.47 -4.29 -21.99
CA TRP A 89 -5.44 -4.89 -21.10
C TRP A 89 -6.19 -3.80 -20.35
N ARG A 90 -7.47 -4.04 -20.07
CA ARG A 90 -8.35 -3.12 -19.37
C ARG A 90 -9.01 -3.80 -18.18
N THR A 91 -9.13 -3.10 -17.07
CA THR A 91 -9.95 -3.49 -15.93
C THR A 91 -10.82 -2.31 -15.50
N GLU A 92 -11.99 -2.62 -14.95
CA GLU A 92 -12.85 -1.66 -14.25
C GLU A 92 -12.95 -2.07 -12.79
N VAL A 93 -12.77 -1.11 -11.88
CA VAL A 93 -13.04 -1.30 -10.46
C VAL A 93 -14.04 -0.27 -9.97
N PRO A 94 -15.00 -0.65 -9.10
CA PRO A 94 -15.93 0.33 -8.56
C PRO A 94 -15.19 1.30 -7.63
N ASN A 95 -15.49 2.59 -7.71
CA ASN A 95 -14.88 3.62 -6.86
C ASN A 95 -15.05 3.34 -5.35
N THR A 96 -16.07 2.55 -4.99
CA THR A 96 -16.29 2.08 -3.61
C THR A 96 -15.17 1.16 -3.07
N LEU A 97 -14.26 0.67 -3.92
CA LEU A 97 -13.02 0.01 -3.51
C LEU A 97 -12.14 0.96 -2.69
N PHE A 98 -12.11 2.23 -3.09
CA PHE A 98 -11.25 3.26 -2.51
C PHE A 98 -11.96 3.98 -1.36
N LYS A 99 -11.91 3.40 -0.15
CA LYS A 99 -12.65 3.91 1.02
C LYS A 99 -12.23 5.30 1.50
N PHE A 100 -10.94 5.64 1.36
CA PHE A 100 -10.38 6.87 1.90
C PHE A 100 -10.18 7.93 0.81
N ARG A 101 -9.44 7.58 -0.23
CA ARG A 101 -9.27 8.38 -1.45
C ARG A 101 -9.04 7.45 -2.63
N ASN A 102 -9.55 7.83 -3.81
CA ASN A 102 -9.21 7.14 -5.05
C ASN A 102 -7.83 7.61 -5.53
N PRO A 103 -6.78 6.77 -5.48
CA PRO A 103 -5.45 7.22 -5.87
C PRO A 103 -5.34 7.47 -7.38
N TYR A 104 -6.30 7.01 -8.20
CA TYR A 104 -6.39 7.24 -9.65
C TYR A 104 -7.14 8.53 -10.02
N ASP A 105 -7.73 9.22 -9.05
CA ASP A 105 -8.41 10.51 -9.22
C ASP A 105 -7.66 11.67 -8.54
N VAL A 106 -6.61 11.34 -7.78
CA VAL A 106 -5.83 12.30 -7.02
C VAL A 106 -4.44 12.42 -7.62
N LEU A 107 -4.11 13.63 -8.07
CA LEU A 107 -2.78 13.97 -8.55
C LEU A 107 -1.79 14.13 -7.39
N LEU A 108 -0.53 13.84 -7.67
CA LEU A 108 0.59 14.34 -6.88
C LEU A 108 0.53 15.87 -6.85
N SER A 109 0.60 16.46 -5.65
CA SER A 109 0.50 17.91 -5.50
C SER A 109 1.16 18.41 -4.23
N GLY A 110 1.70 19.63 -4.27
CA GLY A 110 2.18 20.36 -3.10
C GLY A 110 3.41 21.23 -3.40
N ASP A 111 3.87 21.96 -2.38
CA ASP A 111 5.01 22.87 -2.52
C ASP A 111 6.29 22.14 -2.95
N TRP A 112 7.11 22.82 -3.76
CA TRP A 112 8.35 22.27 -4.34
C TRP A 112 8.18 21.03 -5.22
N LEU A 113 6.94 20.67 -5.59
CA LEU A 113 6.70 19.78 -6.71
C LEU A 113 6.79 20.63 -7.99
N PHE A 114 7.81 20.35 -8.81
CA PHE A 114 8.02 21.03 -10.07
C PHE A 114 7.33 20.27 -11.20
N ASP A 115 6.85 20.99 -12.21
CA ASP A 115 6.23 20.40 -13.39
C ASP A 115 7.19 19.38 -14.04
N GLY A 116 6.71 18.15 -14.19
CA GLY A 116 7.41 17.05 -14.85
C GLY A 116 6.83 16.74 -16.23
N ALA A 117 7.30 15.63 -16.82
CA ALA A 117 6.74 15.11 -18.08
C ALA A 117 5.26 14.72 -17.96
N LEU A 118 4.77 14.49 -16.73
CA LEU A 118 3.41 14.06 -16.45
C LEU A 118 2.92 14.66 -15.11
N ASN A 119 1.66 15.08 -15.09
CA ASN A 119 0.92 15.27 -13.84
C ASN A 119 0.48 13.89 -13.34
N ALA A 120 1.35 13.23 -12.60
CA ALA A 120 1.13 11.85 -12.18
C ALA A 120 0.12 11.74 -11.03
N HIS A 121 -0.63 10.66 -11.00
CA HIS A 121 -1.54 10.30 -9.92
C HIS A 121 -0.80 9.64 -8.74
N LEU A 122 -1.52 9.47 -7.63
CA LEU A 122 -1.05 8.65 -6.49
C LEU A 122 -1.15 7.15 -6.79
N GLY A 123 -1.94 6.79 -7.80
CA GLY A 123 -2.13 5.43 -8.29
C GLY A 123 -0.84 4.80 -8.78
N GLU A 124 -0.85 3.47 -8.80
CA GLU A 124 0.21 2.68 -9.40
C GLU A 124 -0.34 1.31 -9.81
N VAL A 125 0.18 0.75 -10.89
CA VAL A 125 -0.09 -0.64 -11.30
C VAL A 125 1.19 -1.45 -11.14
N TYR A 126 1.09 -2.66 -10.61
CA TYR A 126 2.22 -3.54 -10.38
C TYR A 126 2.07 -4.84 -11.16
N LEU A 127 3.15 -5.32 -11.77
CA LEU A 127 3.29 -6.65 -12.36
C LEU A 127 4.37 -7.42 -11.61
N ASP A 128 4.00 -8.50 -10.91
CA ASP A 128 4.92 -9.30 -10.09
C ASP A 128 5.73 -8.43 -9.12
N HIS A 129 5.05 -7.47 -8.51
CA HIS A 129 5.59 -6.46 -7.58
C HIS A 129 6.49 -5.38 -8.19
N HIS A 130 6.67 -5.35 -9.51
CA HIS A 130 7.34 -4.27 -10.24
C HIS A 130 6.32 -3.20 -10.66
N SER A 131 6.58 -1.93 -10.36
CA SER A 131 5.71 -0.82 -10.78
C SER A 131 5.79 -0.60 -12.29
N LEU A 132 4.65 -0.33 -12.90
CA LEU A 132 4.54 0.19 -14.26
C LEU A 132 4.79 1.70 -14.27
N TYR A 133 4.87 2.30 -15.45
CA TYR A 133 4.99 3.74 -15.64
C TYR A 133 3.65 4.32 -16.06
N GLU A 134 3.18 5.33 -15.34
CA GLU A 134 2.02 6.09 -15.75
C GLU A 134 2.29 6.86 -17.06
N CYS A 135 1.27 7.01 -17.90
CA CYS A 135 1.30 7.84 -19.10
C CYS A 135 0.03 8.71 -19.20
N GLY A 136 0.05 9.70 -20.09
CA GLY A 136 -1.00 10.70 -20.20
C GLY A 136 -2.19 10.28 -21.07
N SER A 137 -2.09 9.15 -21.78
CA SER A 137 -3.15 8.69 -22.68
C SER A 137 -3.15 7.19 -22.93
N LEU A 138 -4.31 6.66 -23.38
CA LEU A 138 -4.43 5.28 -23.86
C LEU A 138 -3.53 4.98 -25.07
N ALA A 139 -3.28 5.96 -25.94
CA ALA A 139 -2.41 5.80 -27.10
C ALA A 139 -0.97 5.44 -26.70
N GLU A 140 -0.47 6.01 -25.59
CA GLU A 140 0.86 5.70 -25.05
C GLU A 140 0.92 4.31 -24.39
N VAL A 141 -0.21 3.77 -23.94
CA VAL A 141 -0.29 2.36 -23.49
C VAL A 141 -0.24 1.41 -24.69
N GLN A 142 -0.91 1.76 -25.78
CA GLN A 142 -0.93 0.99 -27.03
C GLN A 142 0.41 1.00 -27.75
N HIS A 143 1.12 2.13 -27.69
CA HIS A 143 2.39 2.35 -28.38
C HIS A 143 3.44 2.88 -27.41
N PRO A 144 3.88 2.07 -26.42
CA PRO A 144 4.84 2.52 -25.43
C PRO A 144 6.22 2.72 -26.05
N GLU A 145 6.87 3.82 -25.69
CA GLU A 145 8.23 4.13 -26.09
C GLU A 145 9.17 4.07 -24.87
N VAL A 146 10.44 3.76 -25.13
CA VAL A 146 11.48 3.79 -24.11
C VAL A 146 11.71 5.24 -23.69
N TRP A 147 11.62 5.51 -22.39
CA TRP A 147 11.96 6.78 -21.78
C TRP A 147 13.40 6.72 -21.30
N SER A 148 14.30 7.37 -22.04
CA SER A 148 15.75 7.29 -21.80
C SER A 148 16.19 7.84 -20.45
N ASP A 149 15.43 8.78 -19.87
CA ASP A 149 15.77 9.38 -18.58
C ASP A 149 15.28 8.54 -17.40
N ALA A 150 14.47 7.51 -17.65
CA ALA A 150 14.07 6.57 -16.62
C ALA A 150 15.28 5.82 -16.07
N LYS A 151 15.27 5.55 -14.75
CA LYS A 151 16.35 4.82 -14.08
C LYS A 151 16.57 3.43 -14.70
N TYR A 152 15.48 2.81 -15.14
CA TYR A 152 15.47 1.56 -15.89
C TYR A 152 14.67 1.79 -17.18
N PRO A 153 15.33 2.18 -18.29
CA PRO A 153 14.64 2.60 -19.51
C PRO A 153 13.72 1.53 -20.12
N GLU A 154 14.14 0.26 -20.13
CA GLU A 154 13.31 -0.82 -20.68
C GLU A 154 12.02 -1.05 -19.87
N ASP A 155 12.05 -0.81 -18.55
CA ASP A 155 10.87 -0.93 -17.71
C ASP A 155 9.81 0.12 -18.06
N SER A 156 10.20 1.23 -18.73
CA SER A 156 9.26 2.26 -19.17
C SER A 156 8.31 1.80 -20.27
N LEU A 157 8.55 0.64 -20.88
CA LEU A 157 7.65 0.03 -21.83
C LEU A 157 6.40 -0.56 -21.15
N LEU A 158 6.48 -0.87 -19.86
CA LEU A 158 5.35 -1.32 -19.07
C LEU A 158 4.55 -0.09 -18.63
N LYS A 159 3.51 0.26 -19.39
CA LYS A 159 2.74 1.50 -19.22
C LYS A 159 1.37 1.25 -18.62
N TRP A 160 0.84 2.23 -17.88
CA TRP A 160 -0.55 2.27 -17.49
C TRP A 160 -1.16 3.67 -17.62
N TYR A 161 -2.48 3.71 -17.84
CA TYR A 161 -3.31 4.91 -17.91
C TYR A 161 -4.64 4.64 -17.20
N CYS A 162 -5.29 5.66 -16.66
CA CYS A 162 -6.61 5.52 -16.06
C CYS A 162 -7.55 6.65 -16.44
N GLU A 163 -8.84 6.34 -16.37
CA GLU A 163 -9.94 7.30 -16.37
C GLU A 163 -10.84 7.01 -15.17
N VAL A 164 -11.28 8.07 -14.49
CA VAL A 164 -12.20 7.96 -13.35
C VAL A 164 -13.49 8.68 -13.70
N ASP A 165 -14.61 7.95 -13.61
CA ASP A 165 -15.95 8.53 -13.70
C ASP A 165 -16.62 8.60 -12.33
N SER A 166 -17.92 8.93 -12.29
CA SER A 166 -18.68 9.08 -11.05
C SER A 166 -18.77 7.83 -10.16
N SER A 167 -18.55 6.65 -10.71
CA SER A 167 -18.79 5.35 -10.06
C SER A 167 -17.68 4.32 -10.26
N THR A 168 -16.88 4.47 -11.30
CA THR A 168 -15.92 3.47 -11.79
C THR A 168 -14.58 4.12 -12.07
N THR A 169 -13.52 3.37 -11.77
CA THR A 169 -12.16 3.64 -12.20
C THR A 169 -11.78 2.61 -13.25
N THR A 170 -11.49 3.07 -14.45
CA THR A 170 -11.03 2.24 -15.56
C THR A 170 -9.52 2.37 -15.67
N ILE A 171 -8.81 1.25 -15.72
CA ILE A 171 -7.35 1.22 -15.84
C ILE A 171 -6.99 0.41 -17.08
N TRP A 172 -6.16 1.00 -17.94
CA TRP A 172 -5.52 0.32 -19.05
C TRP A 172 -4.05 0.12 -18.75
N ALA A 173 -3.50 -1.03 -19.15
CA ALA A 173 -2.10 -1.32 -18.96
C ALA A 173 -1.53 -2.20 -20.08
N ASN A 174 -0.24 -2.02 -20.34
CA ASN A 174 0.57 -2.86 -21.20
C ASN A 174 1.58 -3.62 -20.34
N PHE A 175 1.45 -4.95 -20.30
CA PHE A 175 2.26 -5.83 -19.46
C PHE A 175 3.44 -6.47 -20.19
N GLY A 176 3.89 -5.88 -21.31
CA GLY A 176 5.05 -6.36 -22.06
C GLY A 176 4.85 -7.78 -22.64
N GLY A 177 3.62 -8.09 -23.04
CA GLY A 177 3.24 -9.40 -23.58
C GLY A 177 2.89 -10.47 -22.53
N LYS A 178 2.97 -10.16 -21.23
CA LYS A 178 2.46 -11.05 -20.18
C LYS A 178 0.93 -10.98 -20.08
N ASP A 179 0.32 -12.07 -19.62
CA ASP A 179 -1.12 -12.15 -19.37
C ASP A 179 -1.44 -11.82 -17.89
N PRO A 180 -2.04 -10.65 -17.60
CA PRO A 180 -2.27 -10.19 -16.24
C PRO A 180 -3.27 -11.05 -15.45
N ARG A 181 -4.01 -11.94 -16.12
CA ARG A 181 -4.94 -12.87 -15.47
C ARG A 181 -4.21 -14.05 -14.82
N THR A 182 -3.01 -14.37 -15.30
CA THR A 182 -2.18 -15.46 -14.75
C THR A 182 -1.08 -14.94 -13.84
N GLU A 183 -0.59 -13.72 -14.09
CA GLU A 183 0.44 -13.08 -13.27
C GLU A 183 -0.11 -12.49 -11.97
N THR A 184 0.79 -11.93 -11.15
CA THR A 184 0.39 -11.16 -9.97
C THR A 184 0.30 -9.69 -10.32
N VAL A 185 -0.90 -9.26 -10.74
CA VAL A 185 -1.19 -7.84 -10.97
C VAL A 185 -1.90 -7.22 -9.77
N GLU A 186 -1.33 -6.12 -9.27
CA GLU A 186 -1.84 -5.39 -8.11
C GLU A 186 -1.99 -3.90 -8.43
N ILE A 187 -2.94 -3.24 -7.77
CA ILE A 187 -3.19 -1.80 -7.93
C ILE A 187 -3.18 -1.12 -6.56
N ASN A 188 -2.66 0.11 -6.47
CA ASN A 188 -2.72 0.90 -5.24
C ASN A 188 -4.19 1.14 -4.82
N VAL A 189 -4.51 0.92 -3.54
CA VAL A 189 -5.86 1.17 -2.99
C VAL A 189 -5.82 2.05 -1.74
N ARG A 190 -4.82 1.85 -0.88
CA ARG A 190 -4.73 2.46 0.45
C ARG A 190 -3.54 3.41 0.53
N PRO A 191 -3.71 4.53 1.26
CA PRO A 191 -2.67 5.55 1.41
C PRO A 191 -1.47 5.07 2.24
N HIS A 192 -1.69 4.13 3.16
CA HIS A 192 -0.72 3.70 4.16
C HIS A 192 -0.80 2.19 4.39
N CYS A 193 0.25 1.61 4.98
CA CYS A 193 0.23 0.24 5.50
C CYS A 193 0.05 0.24 7.03
N PHE A 194 0.85 1.02 7.76
CA PHE A 194 0.78 1.12 9.22
C PHE A 194 0.84 2.57 9.66
N TRP A 195 -0.31 3.21 9.85
CA TRP A 195 -0.35 4.65 10.10
C TRP A 195 -1.47 4.99 11.10
N PRO A 196 -1.13 5.44 12.32
CA PRO A 196 -2.14 5.93 13.24
C PRO A 196 -2.69 7.29 12.80
N GLU A 197 -4.01 7.38 12.62
CA GLU A 197 -4.67 8.66 12.32
C GLU A 197 -4.64 9.62 13.51
N LYS A 198 -4.74 9.06 14.72
CA LYS A 198 -4.68 9.84 15.95
C LYS A 198 -3.22 10.20 16.26
N PRO A 199 -2.90 11.49 16.46
CA PRO A 199 -1.58 11.87 16.94
C PRO A 199 -1.37 11.46 18.40
N GLY A 200 -0.11 11.38 18.82
CA GLY A 200 0.26 11.16 20.22
C GLY A 200 0.16 9.70 20.68
N LEU A 201 0.10 8.76 19.74
CA LEU A 201 0.23 7.33 20.06
C LEU A 201 1.72 6.98 20.18
N ASP A 202 2.24 7.16 21.39
CA ASP A 202 3.63 6.88 21.72
C ASP A 202 3.90 5.37 21.91
N TYR A 203 5.18 4.98 21.94
CA TYR A 203 5.66 3.65 22.38
C TYR A 203 5.00 2.45 21.68
N ILE A 204 4.86 2.54 20.35
CA ILE A 204 4.50 1.41 19.50
C ILE A 204 5.79 0.81 18.92
N THR A 205 5.93 -0.51 18.95
CA THR A 205 7.00 -1.25 18.27
C THR A 205 6.42 -2.00 17.09
N VAL A 206 7.03 -1.88 15.90
CA VAL A 206 6.63 -2.63 14.70
C VAL A 206 7.87 -3.32 14.13
N SER A 207 7.86 -4.66 14.05
CA SER A 207 9.06 -5.43 13.71
C SER A 207 8.78 -6.68 12.86
N GLY A 208 9.66 -6.95 11.89
CA GLY A 208 9.66 -8.18 11.09
C GLY A 208 8.73 -8.18 9.87
N PHE A 209 7.99 -7.10 9.60
CA PHE A 209 7.04 -7.00 8.48
C PHE A 209 7.71 -6.49 7.20
N THR A 210 7.25 -7.01 6.06
CA THR A 210 7.42 -6.36 4.75
C THR A 210 6.24 -5.41 4.54
N LEU A 211 6.51 -4.12 4.32
CA LEU A 211 5.47 -3.11 4.06
C LEU A 211 5.65 -2.58 2.64
N ARG A 212 4.60 -2.57 1.81
CA ARG A 212 4.73 -2.17 0.39
C ARG A 212 3.45 -1.59 -0.24
N GLN A 213 3.61 -0.96 -1.39
CA GLN A 213 2.53 -0.57 -2.31
C GLN A 213 1.42 0.27 -1.64
N ALA A 214 1.83 1.32 -0.93
CA ALA A 214 0.90 2.35 -0.44
C ALA A 214 0.98 3.57 -1.36
N SER A 215 -0.05 4.42 -1.32
CA SER A 215 -0.20 5.59 -2.19
C SER A 215 -0.14 6.94 -1.45
N PRO A 216 0.86 7.23 -0.59
CA PRO A 216 0.92 8.49 0.16
C PRO A 216 1.02 9.71 -0.77
N GLN A 217 0.49 10.85 -0.34
CA GLN A 217 0.66 12.12 -1.05
C GLN A 217 2.10 12.64 -0.92
N TRP A 218 2.51 13.53 -1.82
CA TRP A 218 3.72 14.33 -1.70
C TRP A 218 3.81 15.01 -0.32
N ALA A 219 4.99 14.95 0.29
CA ALA A 219 5.19 15.28 1.70
C ALA A 219 6.18 16.46 1.91
N PRO A 220 5.91 17.67 1.36
CA PRO A 220 6.75 18.82 1.59
C PRO A 220 6.68 19.26 3.06
N PRO A 221 7.70 19.98 3.57
CA PRO A 221 7.75 20.39 4.98
C PRO A 221 6.61 21.32 5.41
N THR A 222 5.84 21.86 4.45
CA THR A 222 4.70 22.76 4.65
C THR A 222 3.35 22.05 4.70
N SER A 223 3.32 20.73 4.47
CA SER A 223 2.08 19.94 4.41
C SER A 223 2.08 18.80 5.43
N TYR A 224 0.96 18.10 5.53
CA TYR A 224 0.88 16.84 6.25
C TYR A 224 1.78 15.81 5.54
N GLN A 225 2.78 15.28 6.24
CA GLN A 225 3.82 14.43 5.65
C GLN A 225 3.42 12.96 5.72
N GLU A 226 2.59 12.54 4.78
CA GLU A 226 2.15 11.16 4.65
C GLU A 226 3.29 10.20 4.28
N GLU A 227 3.29 9.00 4.87
CA GLU A 227 4.21 7.92 4.49
C GLU A 227 3.54 6.55 4.58
N LEU A 228 4.27 5.51 4.16
CA LEU A 228 3.86 4.11 4.29
C LEU A 228 3.67 3.67 5.76
N ILE A 229 4.49 4.22 6.66
CA ILE A 229 4.47 3.99 8.12
C ILE A 229 4.80 5.27 8.89
N ALA A 230 4.19 5.51 10.06
CA ALA A 230 4.59 6.62 10.94
C ALA A 230 4.43 6.43 12.44
N HIS A 231 5.04 7.38 13.16
CA HIS A 231 4.91 7.68 14.59
C HIS A 231 4.23 9.05 14.81
N THR A 232 2.99 9.24 14.34
CA THR A 232 2.33 10.57 14.33
C THR A 232 2.38 11.29 15.69
N GLY A 233 3.14 12.40 15.77
CA GLY A 233 3.21 13.26 16.96
C GLY A 233 3.88 12.65 18.20
N ALA A 234 4.62 11.55 18.06
CA ALA A 234 5.21 10.85 19.19
C ALA A 234 6.47 11.55 19.75
N LYS A 235 6.63 11.59 21.08
CA LYS A 235 7.84 12.12 21.75
C LYS A 235 9.03 11.19 21.50
N ALA A 236 9.85 11.47 20.48
CA ALA A 236 11.25 11.00 20.29
C ALA A 236 11.62 9.64 20.94
N GLY A 237 10.73 8.67 20.85
CA GLY A 237 10.81 7.38 21.53
C GLY A 237 11.00 6.32 20.48
N LEU A 238 12.06 5.52 20.63
CA LEU A 238 12.56 4.55 19.65
C LEU A 238 11.44 3.81 18.90
N LEU A 239 11.22 4.18 17.64
CA LEU A 239 10.57 3.31 16.67
C LEU A 239 11.69 2.48 16.03
N LYS A 240 11.92 1.26 16.53
CA LYS A 240 12.84 0.32 15.86
C LYS A 240 12.11 -0.34 14.70
N ILE A 241 12.06 0.36 13.58
CA ILE A 241 11.54 -0.19 12.34
C ILE A 241 12.62 -1.02 11.65
N THR A 242 12.32 -2.27 11.26
CA THR A 242 13.10 -3.01 10.26
C THR A 242 12.16 -3.27 9.08
N ILE A 243 12.31 -2.51 7.98
CA ILE A 243 11.50 -2.63 6.76
C ILE A 243 12.40 -2.87 5.54
N PHE A 244 11.95 -3.74 4.63
CA PHE A 244 12.34 -3.71 3.22
C PHE A 244 11.31 -2.89 2.44
N LEU A 245 11.71 -1.69 1.99
CA LEU A 245 10.83 -0.69 1.38
C LEU A 245 10.85 -0.82 -0.15
N ASN A 246 9.68 -1.00 -0.77
CA ASN A 246 9.43 -0.51 -2.12
C ASN A 246 8.59 0.76 -2.01
N ARG A 247 9.25 1.93 -2.02
CA ARG A 247 8.59 3.25 -2.13
C ARG A 247 8.51 3.64 -3.62
N LYS A 248 7.52 4.46 -3.99
CA LYS A 248 7.52 5.23 -5.25
C LYS A 248 8.78 6.11 -5.23
N MET A 249 9.83 5.69 -5.91
CA MET A 249 10.96 6.57 -6.21
C MET A 249 10.51 7.44 -7.37
N LEU A 250 10.34 8.73 -7.12
CA LEU A 250 10.30 9.72 -8.19
C LEU A 250 11.63 9.57 -8.96
N VAL A 251 11.54 9.21 -10.23
CA VAL A 251 12.62 9.37 -11.21
C VAL A 251 12.33 10.65 -11.95
#